data_AF-A0A4S3J8S6-F1
#
_entry.id   AF-A0A4S3J8S6-F1
#
_cell.length_a   1.000
_cell.length_b   1.000
_cell.length_c   1.000
_cell.angle_alpha   90.00
_cell.angle_beta   90.00
_cell.angle_gamma   90.00
#
_symmetry.space_group_name_H-M   'P 1'
#
loop_
_entity.id
_entity.type
_entity.pdbx_description
1 polymer ?
#
loop_
_entity_poly.entity_id
_entity_poly.type
_entity_poly.pdbx_seq_one_letter_code
_entity_poly.pdbx_strand_id
1 'polypeptide(L)'
;MALDYLPSWGQLPVEQYLIESWNPASTEQPSTQRARLVKQFLNIDHFNADWDPTRGGTNPDAQPVRVPTEEEISIILRPWRSDDIRRRAWRVWEAYTNTSGNNPVLLRTWYNPKDDERVKSWATLSEFFEDDADWAILDNPAVFNFGTGPWQQVLEIIPEIAARLFQDDQWVRRKDWRVDNRFYSRFKDRLNAVKRSNPSWRSDLNILVKENTAARSFLHLVSRSYILIADKETFETDHFLLAYLDARGRVTMQGRILVDEDRLTQVSLERFQAIPPMEVFDEGELGPDYVVAAGNAGDREVYYWTREDLEDDPPPGDEDED
;
A
#
# COMPACT_ATOMS: atom_id res chain seq x y z
N MET A 1 8.98 -0.59 -20.98
CA MET A 1 8.75 -1.90 -21.67
C MET A 1 7.28 -1.93 -22.08
N ALA A 2 6.88 -2.64 -23.13
CA ALA A 2 5.46 -2.73 -23.51
C ALA A 2 4.70 -3.72 -22.60
N LEU A 3 3.38 -3.57 -22.46
CA LEU A 3 2.48 -4.52 -21.77
C LEU A 3 2.55 -5.96 -22.32
N ASP A 4 3.34 -6.19 -23.37
CA ASP A 4 3.46 -7.44 -24.12
C ASP A 4 4.07 -8.60 -23.33
N TYR A 5 4.82 -8.34 -22.25
CA TYR A 5 5.41 -9.42 -21.48
C TYR A 5 4.40 -10.08 -20.53
N LEU A 6 4.05 -11.32 -20.83
CA LEU A 6 3.31 -12.20 -19.93
C LEU A 6 4.30 -13.00 -19.07
N PRO A 7 4.32 -12.84 -17.74
CA PRO A 7 5.16 -13.67 -16.89
C PRO A 7 4.78 -15.16 -16.99
N SER A 8 5.79 -16.03 -17.00
CA SER A 8 5.63 -17.46 -16.82
C SER A 8 4.97 -17.77 -15.47
N TRP A 9 4.23 -18.86 -15.37
CA TRP A 9 3.61 -19.27 -14.11
C TRP A 9 4.67 -19.47 -13.03
N GLY A 10 4.41 -18.90 -11.85
CA GLY A 10 5.32 -18.95 -10.71
C GLY A 10 6.36 -17.84 -10.70
N GLN A 11 6.46 -16.95 -11.69
CA GLN A 11 7.42 -15.85 -11.63
C GLN A 11 7.02 -14.74 -10.65
N LEU A 12 5.73 -14.60 -10.34
CA LEU A 12 5.28 -13.66 -9.32
C LEU A 12 5.43 -14.29 -7.92
N PRO A 13 5.94 -13.56 -6.91
CA PRO A 13 6.25 -14.19 -5.63
C PRO A 13 5.05 -14.74 -4.86
N VAL A 14 3.89 -14.10 -5.00
CA VAL A 14 2.64 -14.64 -4.43
C VAL A 14 2.24 -15.96 -5.08
N GLU A 15 2.55 -16.17 -6.37
CA GLU A 15 2.28 -17.45 -7.03
C GLU A 15 3.16 -18.55 -6.42
N GLN A 16 4.44 -18.28 -6.13
CA GLN A 16 5.33 -19.19 -5.39
C GLN A 16 4.80 -19.52 -4.00
N TYR A 17 4.37 -18.50 -3.25
CA TYR A 17 3.77 -18.70 -1.94
C TYR A 17 2.53 -19.60 -1.99
N LEU A 18 1.64 -19.36 -2.97
CA LEU A 18 0.41 -20.14 -3.13
C LEU A 18 0.71 -21.60 -3.42
N ILE A 19 1.62 -21.91 -4.33
CA ILE A 19 1.95 -23.31 -4.68
C ILE A 19 2.69 -24.03 -3.55
N GLU A 20 3.50 -23.34 -2.75
CA GLU A 20 4.22 -23.96 -1.62
C GLU A 20 3.31 -24.18 -0.41
N SER A 21 2.36 -23.26 -0.20
CA SER A 21 1.46 -23.29 0.97
C SER A 21 0.13 -23.98 0.67
N TRP A 22 -0.05 -24.51 -0.53
CA TRP A 22 -1.28 -25.19 -0.91
C TRP A 22 -1.43 -26.52 -0.19
N ASN A 23 -2.55 -26.71 0.51
CA ASN A 23 -2.95 -28.00 1.05
C ASN A 23 -3.98 -28.68 0.13
N PRO A 24 -3.62 -29.70 -0.66
CA PRO A 24 -4.56 -30.43 -1.51
C PRO A 24 -5.56 -31.29 -0.72
N ALA A 25 -5.26 -31.63 0.54
CA ALA A 25 -6.13 -32.39 1.42
C ALA A 25 -7.11 -31.50 2.23
N SER A 26 -7.10 -30.19 2.00
CA SER A 26 -8.00 -29.25 2.65
C SER A 26 -9.45 -29.51 2.26
N THR A 27 -10.37 -29.28 3.20
CA THR A 27 -11.81 -29.29 2.93
C THR A 27 -12.34 -27.93 2.49
N GLU A 28 -11.48 -26.90 2.48
CA GLU A 28 -11.83 -25.57 1.98
C GLU A 28 -12.09 -25.62 0.46
N GLN A 29 -13.04 -24.80 -0.01
CA GLN A 29 -13.15 -24.54 -1.44
C GLN A 29 -11.84 -23.92 -1.96
N PRO A 30 -11.35 -24.27 -3.16
CA PRO A 30 -10.09 -23.74 -3.68
C PRO A 30 -10.03 -22.20 -3.72
N SER A 31 -11.15 -21.51 -3.98
CA SER A 31 -11.20 -20.04 -3.92
C SER A 31 -10.98 -19.51 -2.50
N THR A 32 -11.61 -20.13 -1.50
CA THR A 32 -11.48 -19.77 -0.08
C THR A 32 -10.05 -19.97 0.41
N GLN A 33 -9.45 -21.12 0.08
CA GLN A 33 -8.06 -21.40 0.44
C GLN A 33 -7.10 -20.38 -0.19
N ARG A 34 -7.30 -20.05 -1.47
CA ARG A 34 -6.50 -19.01 -2.14
C ARG A 34 -6.60 -17.66 -1.45
N ALA A 35 -7.82 -17.16 -1.20
CA ALA A 35 -8.01 -15.87 -0.55
C ALA A 35 -7.35 -15.82 0.84
N ARG A 36 -7.46 -16.91 1.61
CA ARG A 36 -6.77 -17.06 2.90
C ARG A 36 -5.26 -17.02 2.74
N LEU A 37 -4.69 -17.75 1.78
CA LEU A 37 -3.25 -17.78 1.54
C LEU A 37 -2.72 -16.42 1.04
N VAL A 38 -3.46 -15.69 0.19
CA VAL A 38 -3.06 -14.32 -0.22
C VAL A 38 -3.00 -13.39 1.00
N LYS A 39 -3.98 -13.47 1.91
CA LYS A 39 -3.94 -12.73 3.17
C LYS A 39 -2.76 -13.11 4.05
N GLN A 40 -2.43 -14.41 4.12
CA GLN A 40 -1.24 -14.87 4.86
C GLN A 40 0.04 -14.34 4.21
N PHE A 41 0.14 -14.38 2.88
CA PHE A 41 1.26 -13.81 2.14
C PHE A 41 1.46 -12.33 2.45
N LEU A 42 0.39 -11.53 2.54
CA LEU A 42 0.50 -10.11 2.91
C LEU A 42 1.04 -9.91 4.33
N ASN A 43 0.76 -10.84 5.25
CA ASN A 43 1.11 -10.73 6.66
C ASN A 43 2.44 -11.38 7.07
N ILE A 44 3.24 -11.89 6.11
CA ILE A 44 4.57 -12.42 6.43
C ILE A 44 5.52 -11.29 6.83
N ASP A 45 6.35 -11.54 7.85
CA ASP A 45 7.40 -10.61 8.29
C ASP A 45 8.65 -10.71 7.43
N HIS A 46 8.97 -11.94 7.04
CA HIS A 46 10.13 -12.29 6.24
C HIS A 46 9.68 -12.94 4.95
N PHE A 47 10.17 -12.39 3.86
CA PHE A 47 9.92 -12.86 2.52
C PHE A 47 11.00 -13.88 2.15
N ASN A 48 10.62 -14.97 1.48
CA ASN A 48 11.63 -15.89 0.97
C ASN A 48 12.22 -15.35 -0.33
N ALA A 49 13.53 -15.11 -0.35
CA ALA A 49 14.24 -14.61 -1.54
C ALA A 49 14.05 -15.52 -2.76
N ASP A 50 13.84 -16.82 -2.56
CA ASP A 50 13.65 -17.78 -3.64
C ASP A 50 12.31 -17.61 -4.37
N TRP A 51 11.34 -16.91 -3.76
CA TRP A 51 10.06 -16.64 -4.41
C TRP A 51 10.14 -15.56 -5.49
N ASP A 52 11.19 -14.73 -5.46
CA ASP A 52 11.38 -13.64 -6.38
C ASP A 52 12.62 -13.85 -7.25
N PRO A 53 12.47 -14.56 -8.38
CA PRO A 53 13.60 -14.89 -9.24
C PRO A 53 14.27 -13.66 -9.86
N THR A 54 13.59 -12.51 -9.89
CA THR A 54 14.13 -11.27 -10.44
C THR A 54 14.84 -10.40 -9.41
N ARG A 55 14.80 -10.77 -8.12
CA ARG A 55 15.40 -10.02 -6.99
C ARG A 55 15.01 -8.54 -6.97
N GLY A 56 13.70 -8.26 -7.09
CA GLY A 56 13.14 -6.91 -7.11
C GLY A 56 13.32 -6.20 -8.44
N GLY A 57 13.66 -6.94 -9.50
CA GLY A 57 13.73 -6.45 -10.88
C GLY A 57 12.66 -7.09 -11.77
N THR A 58 12.90 -7.05 -13.07
CA THR A 58 12.04 -7.62 -14.11
C THR A 58 12.88 -8.25 -15.20
N ASN A 59 13.75 -9.19 -14.82
CA ASN A 59 14.45 -10.00 -15.81
C ASN A 59 13.46 -11.02 -16.41
N PRO A 60 13.03 -10.85 -17.68
CA PRO A 60 12.04 -11.74 -18.31
C PRO A 60 12.54 -13.18 -18.42
N ASP A 61 13.86 -13.36 -18.42
CA ASP A 61 14.52 -14.65 -18.54
C ASP A 61 14.71 -15.36 -17.20
N ALA A 62 14.47 -14.66 -16.08
CA ALA A 62 14.60 -15.23 -14.75
C ALA A 62 13.52 -16.29 -14.52
N GLN A 63 13.96 -17.54 -14.34
CA GLN A 63 13.06 -18.64 -14.06
C GLN A 63 12.78 -18.74 -12.57
N PRO A 64 11.53 -19.07 -12.17
CA PRO A 64 11.24 -19.32 -10.78
C PRO A 64 12.06 -20.51 -10.28
N VAL A 65 12.49 -20.46 -9.02
CA VAL A 65 13.23 -21.57 -8.38
C VAL A 65 12.43 -22.86 -8.45
N ARG A 66 11.10 -22.76 -8.29
CA ARG A 66 10.16 -23.86 -8.46
C ARG A 66 9.20 -23.57 -9.61
N VAL A 67 9.31 -24.35 -10.67
CA VAL A 67 8.36 -24.30 -11.79
C VAL A 67 7.06 -25.00 -11.38
N PRO A 68 5.89 -24.32 -11.46
CA PRO A 68 4.60 -24.93 -11.14
C PRO A 68 4.28 -26.09 -12.09
N THR A 69 3.65 -27.14 -11.57
CA THR A 69 3.09 -28.22 -12.38
C THR A 69 1.81 -27.80 -13.10
N GLU A 70 1.42 -28.50 -14.17
CA GLU A 70 0.15 -28.23 -14.88
C GLU A 70 -1.07 -28.37 -13.97
N GLU A 71 -1.04 -29.30 -13.02
CA GLU A 71 -2.10 -29.48 -12.03
C GLU A 71 -2.23 -28.23 -11.14
N GLU A 72 -1.11 -27.73 -10.60
CA GLU A 72 -1.07 -26.50 -9.79
C GLU A 72 -1.50 -25.27 -10.58
N ILE A 73 -1.07 -25.15 -11.84
CA ILE A 73 -1.53 -24.08 -12.72
C ILE A 73 -3.04 -24.15 -12.89
N SER A 74 -3.59 -25.34 -13.16
CA SER A 74 -5.01 -25.53 -13.45
C SER A 74 -5.93 -25.32 -12.24
N ILE A 75 -5.49 -25.69 -11.03
CA ILE A 75 -6.30 -25.67 -9.81
C ILE A 75 -6.07 -24.40 -8.99
N ILE A 76 -4.81 -23.95 -8.92
CA ILE A 76 -4.39 -22.88 -8.00
C ILE A 76 -4.30 -21.55 -8.76
N LEU A 77 -3.47 -21.47 -9.80
CA LEU A 77 -3.06 -20.17 -10.34
C LEU A 77 -4.01 -19.61 -11.40
N ARG A 78 -4.35 -20.42 -12.42
CA ARG A 78 -5.19 -19.99 -13.55
C ARG A 78 -6.60 -19.59 -13.16
N PRO A 79 -7.28 -20.27 -12.20
CA PRO A 79 -8.61 -19.83 -11.74
C PRO A 79 -8.57 -18.55 -10.89
N TRP A 80 -7.39 -18.03 -10.53
CA TRP A 80 -7.25 -16.82 -9.72
C TRP A 80 -7.07 -15.59 -10.58
N ARG A 81 -6.16 -15.66 -11.56
CA ARG A 81 -5.82 -14.53 -12.42
C ARG A 81 -5.80 -14.94 -13.88
N SER A 82 -6.44 -14.13 -14.71
CA SER A 82 -6.24 -14.17 -16.16
C SER A 82 -4.86 -13.65 -16.53
N ASP A 83 -4.42 -13.94 -17.75
CA ASP A 83 -3.14 -13.43 -18.27
C ASP A 83 -3.05 -11.90 -18.24
N ASP A 84 -4.17 -11.19 -18.43
CA ASP A 84 -4.22 -9.72 -18.31
C ASP A 84 -3.88 -9.25 -16.89
N ILE A 85 -4.51 -9.83 -15.88
CA ILE A 85 -4.24 -9.49 -14.48
C ILE A 85 -2.80 -9.85 -14.10
N ARG A 86 -2.24 -10.93 -14.65
CA ARG A 86 -0.84 -11.31 -14.41
C ARG A 86 0.15 -10.33 -15.03
N ARG A 87 -0.12 -9.84 -16.25
CA ARG A 87 0.67 -8.76 -16.87
C ARG A 87 0.68 -7.50 -16.02
N ARG A 88 -0.49 -7.09 -15.53
CA ARG A 88 -0.61 -5.92 -14.63
C ARG A 88 0.11 -6.15 -13.30
N ALA A 89 -0.07 -7.30 -12.67
CA ALA A 89 0.60 -7.65 -11.42
C ALA A 89 2.14 -7.63 -11.57
N TRP A 90 2.67 -8.10 -12.70
CA TRP A 90 4.10 -8.00 -13.02
C TRP A 90 4.60 -6.57 -13.08
N ARG A 91 3.84 -5.67 -13.72
CA ARG A 91 4.16 -4.24 -13.78
C ARG A 91 4.08 -3.55 -12.43
N VAL A 92 3.05 -3.85 -11.64
CA VAL A 92 2.93 -3.32 -10.28
C VAL A 92 4.09 -3.78 -9.42
N TRP A 93 4.48 -5.07 -9.53
CA TRP A 93 5.65 -5.60 -8.85
C TRP A 93 6.91 -4.81 -9.23
N GLU A 94 7.16 -4.61 -10.53
CA GLU A 94 8.28 -3.82 -11.05
C GLU A 94 8.29 -2.39 -10.50
N ALA A 95 7.17 -1.69 -10.65
CA ALA A 95 7.05 -0.28 -10.31
C ALA A 95 7.29 -0.04 -8.82
N TYR A 96 6.80 -0.93 -7.96
CA TYR A 96 6.95 -0.76 -6.52
C TYR A 96 8.21 -1.41 -5.94
N THR A 97 8.85 -2.36 -6.60
CA THR A 97 10.12 -2.93 -6.11
C THR A 97 11.34 -2.20 -6.64
N ASN A 98 11.32 -1.78 -7.90
CA ASN A 98 12.39 -1.00 -8.50
C ASN A 98 12.13 0.48 -8.26
N THR A 99 13.15 1.26 -7.91
CA THR A 99 13.04 2.71 -7.60
C THR A 99 12.54 3.58 -8.75
N SER A 100 12.23 2.99 -9.89
CA SER A 100 11.79 3.65 -11.11
C SER A 100 10.28 3.94 -11.15
N GLY A 101 9.45 3.19 -10.41
CA GLY A 101 8.00 3.41 -10.42
C GLY A 101 7.57 4.47 -9.41
N ASN A 102 7.30 5.67 -9.91
CA ASN A 102 6.77 6.75 -9.09
C ASN A 102 5.29 6.98 -9.26
N ASN A 103 4.64 6.40 -10.28
CA ASN A 103 3.21 6.60 -10.53
C ASN A 103 2.31 5.74 -9.63
N PRO A 104 1.10 6.23 -9.28
CA PRO A 104 0.12 5.44 -8.55
C PRO A 104 -0.54 4.39 -9.44
N VAL A 105 -0.99 3.29 -8.84
CA VAL A 105 -2.07 2.49 -9.41
C VAL A 105 -3.37 3.26 -9.24
N LEU A 106 -4.21 3.31 -10.28
CA LEU A 106 -5.55 3.89 -10.25
C LEU A 106 -6.59 2.78 -10.34
N LEU A 107 -7.39 2.62 -9.29
CA LEU A 107 -8.40 1.59 -9.17
C LEU A 107 -9.80 2.20 -9.34
N ARG A 108 -10.55 1.74 -10.35
CA ARG A 108 -11.98 2.04 -10.47
C ARG A 108 -12.78 0.96 -9.75
N THR A 109 -13.59 1.35 -8.76
CA THR A 109 -14.48 0.43 -8.03
C THR A 109 -15.96 0.66 -8.34
N TRP A 110 -16.31 1.82 -8.91
CA TRP A 110 -17.66 2.19 -9.28
C TRP A 110 -17.84 2.30 -10.79
N TYR A 111 -18.91 1.68 -11.31
CA TYR A 111 -19.14 1.53 -12.74
C TYR A 111 -20.51 2.08 -13.13
N ASN A 112 -20.48 3.14 -13.93
CA ASN A 112 -21.63 3.73 -14.58
C ASN A 112 -21.22 4.09 -16.01
N PRO A 113 -21.91 3.57 -17.05
CA PRO A 113 -21.50 3.77 -18.44
C PRO A 113 -21.38 5.23 -18.90
N LYS A 114 -22.06 6.16 -18.20
CA LYS A 114 -21.95 7.60 -18.49
C LYS A 114 -20.56 8.18 -18.17
N ASP A 115 -19.81 7.50 -17.30
CA ASP A 115 -18.51 7.93 -16.83
C ASP A 115 -17.35 7.30 -17.63
N ASP A 116 -17.64 6.41 -18.58
CA ASP A 116 -16.60 5.65 -19.29
C ASP A 116 -15.65 6.54 -20.12
N GLU A 117 -16.16 7.61 -20.75
CA GLU A 117 -15.30 8.57 -21.47
C GLU A 117 -14.40 9.36 -20.51
N ARG A 118 -14.91 9.68 -19.32
CA ARG A 118 -14.12 10.32 -18.26
C ARG A 118 -13.01 9.38 -17.79
N VAL A 119 -13.28 8.09 -17.60
CA VAL A 119 -12.26 7.11 -17.20
C VAL A 119 -11.19 6.96 -18.29
N LYS A 120 -11.58 6.91 -19.56
CA LYS A 120 -10.62 6.87 -20.68
C LYS A 120 -9.69 8.08 -20.70
N SER A 121 -10.19 9.26 -20.37
CA SER A 121 -9.36 10.48 -20.31
C SER A 121 -8.27 10.44 -19.23
N TRP A 122 -8.39 9.58 -18.21
CA TRP A 122 -7.37 9.45 -17.17
C TRP A 122 -6.05 8.87 -17.71
N ALA A 123 -6.10 8.11 -18.81
CA ALA A 123 -4.90 7.55 -19.42
C ALA A 123 -3.95 8.62 -19.96
N THR A 124 -4.49 9.77 -20.38
CA THR A 124 -3.72 10.91 -20.90
C THR A 124 -3.74 12.09 -19.93
N LEU A 125 -3.98 11.83 -18.63
CA LEU A 125 -4.14 12.91 -17.66
C LEU A 125 -2.81 13.63 -17.40
N SER A 126 -1.68 12.94 -17.48
CA SER A 126 -0.34 13.50 -17.32
C SER A 126 0.62 12.80 -18.28
N GLU A 127 1.52 13.56 -18.91
CA GLU A 127 2.57 13.01 -19.77
C GLU A 127 3.47 12.01 -19.03
N PHE A 128 3.65 12.18 -17.71
CA PHE A 128 4.44 11.28 -16.88
C PHE A 128 3.69 9.99 -16.55
N PHE A 129 2.37 9.97 -16.69
CA PHE A 129 1.50 8.84 -16.39
C PHE A 129 1.10 8.05 -17.64
N GLU A 130 1.05 8.70 -18.80
CA GLU A 130 0.56 8.10 -20.05
C GLU A 130 1.27 6.79 -20.42
N ASP A 131 2.60 6.76 -20.24
CA ASP A 131 3.43 5.58 -20.49
C ASP A 131 3.11 4.38 -19.55
N ASP A 132 2.50 4.66 -18.38
CA ASP A 132 2.16 3.67 -17.36
C ASP A 132 0.66 3.36 -17.28
N ALA A 133 -0.19 4.16 -17.94
CA ALA A 133 -1.64 4.09 -17.82
C ALA A 133 -2.20 2.70 -18.19
N ASP A 134 -1.57 2.04 -19.16
CA ASP A 134 -2.00 0.76 -19.70
C ASP A 134 -2.03 -0.35 -18.62
N TRP A 135 -1.07 -0.35 -17.69
CA TRP A 135 -0.98 -1.28 -16.57
C TRP A 135 -1.52 -0.70 -15.26
N ALA A 136 -1.36 0.62 -15.05
CA ALA A 136 -1.67 1.30 -13.79
C ALA A 136 -3.17 1.55 -13.59
N ILE A 137 -3.96 1.72 -14.66
CA ILE A 137 -5.42 1.86 -14.56
C ILE A 137 -6.07 0.48 -14.48
N LEU A 138 -6.62 0.15 -13.31
CA LEU A 138 -7.40 -1.05 -13.05
C LEU A 138 -8.89 -0.76 -13.31
N ASP A 139 -9.29 -0.86 -14.58
CA ASP A 139 -10.66 -0.61 -15.06
C ASP A 139 -11.26 -1.86 -15.71
N ASN A 140 -11.74 -2.81 -14.90
CA ASN A 140 -12.46 -3.99 -15.38
C ASN A 140 -13.61 -4.34 -14.41
N PRO A 141 -14.88 -4.12 -14.78
CA PRO A 141 -16.02 -4.34 -13.89
C PRO A 141 -16.20 -5.80 -13.47
N ALA A 142 -15.71 -6.77 -14.26
CA ALA A 142 -15.79 -8.18 -13.89
C ALA A 142 -14.80 -8.57 -12.77
N VAL A 143 -13.82 -7.71 -12.50
CA VAL A 143 -12.72 -7.99 -11.56
C VAL A 143 -12.72 -7.00 -10.38
N PHE A 144 -12.94 -5.71 -10.65
CA PHE A 144 -12.74 -4.63 -9.68
C PHE A 144 -14.03 -3.93 -9.23
N ASN A 145 -15.20 -4.40 -9.68
CA ASN A 145 -16.48 -3.88 -9.18
C ASN A 145 -16.76 -4.45 -7.79
N PHE A 146 -16.32 -3.74 -6.76
CA PHE A 146 -16.54 -4.11 -5.36
C PHE A 146 -17.87 -3.59 -4.80
N GLY A 147 -18.68 -2.89 -5.60
CA GLY A 147 -19.93 -2.28 -5.16
C GLY A 147 -19.71 -1.32 -4.00
N THR A 148 -20.43 -1.53 -2.90
CA THR A 148 -20.25 -0.78 -1.64
C THR A 148 -19.23 -1.43 -0.69
N GLY A 149 -18.55 -2.48 -1.15
CA GLY A 149 -17.54 -3.19 -0.38
C GLY A 149 -16.21 -2.43 -0.30
N PRO A 150 -15.29 -2.85 0.58
CA PRO A 150 -13.99 -2.23 0.74
C PRO A 150 -13.13 -2.37 -0.52
N TRP A 151 -12.46 -1.28 -0.92
CA TRP A 151 -11.56 -1.28 -2.07
C TRP A 151 -10.33 -2.18 -1.86
N GLN A 152 -9.97 -2.45 -0.60
CA GLN A 152 -8.86 -3.33 -0.21
C GLN A 152 -9.01 -4.76 -0.74
N GLN A 153 -10.19 -5.15 -1.23
CA GLN A 153 -10.37 -6.40 -1.98
C GLN A 153 -9.44 -6.50 -3.19
N VAL A 154 -8.98 -5.38 -3.76
CA VAL A 154 -7.95 -5.37 -4.80
C VAL A 154 -6.68 -6.09 -4.35
N LEU A 155 -6.34 -6.07 -3.07
CA LEU A 155 -5.14 -6.72 -2.52
C LEU A 155 -5.29 -8.26 -2.46
N GLU A 156 -6.50 -8.80 -2.62
CA GLU A 156 -6.70 -10.24 -2.83
C GLU A 156 -6.48 -10.65 -4.30
N ILE A 157 -6.53 -9.67 -5.21
CA ILE A 157 -6.37 -9.85 -6.65
C ILE A 157 -4.96 -9.49 -7.09
N ILE A 158 -4.40 -8.37 -6.61
CA ILE A 158 -3.07 -7.82 -6.90
C ILE A 158 -2.38 -7.41 -5.58
N PRO A 159 -2.03 -8.36 -4.69
CA PRO A 159 -1.22 -8.11 -3.48
C PRO A 159 0.12 -7.42 -3.76
N GLU A 160 0.63 -7.46 -4.99
CA GLU A 160 1.85 -6.78 -5.43
C GLU A 160 1.79 -5.27 -5.17
N ILE A 161 0.58 -4.69 -5.13
CA ILE A 161 0.36 -3.28 -4.73
C ILE A 161 0.98 -3.00 -3.37
N ALA A 162 0.89 -3.92 -2.41
CA ALA A 162 1.41 -3.74 -1.05
C ALA A 162 2.81 -4.33 -0.83
N ALA A 163 3.34 -5.08 -1.79
CA ALA A 163 4.41 -6.05 -1.52
C ALA A 163 5.85 -5.48 -1.58
N ARG A 164 6.03 -4.15 -1.64
CA ARG A 164 7.36 -3.53 -1.72
C ARG A 164 8.19 -3.81 -0.47
N LEU A 165 9.39 -4.33 -0.72
CA LEU A 165 10.39 -4.67 0.30
C LEU A 165 11.27 -3.47 0.68
N PHE A 166 11.92 -3.54 1.83
CA PHE A 166 12.92 -2.55 2.25
C PHE A 166 14.23 -2.74 1.46
N GLN A 167 14.84 -1.64 1.02
CA GLN A 167 16.09 -1.68 0.24
C GLN A 167 17.30 -2.14 1.06
N ASP A 168 17.33 -1.77 2.35
CA ASP A 168 18.49 -1.99 3.20
C ASP A 168 18.52 -3.40 3.82
N ASP A 169 17.33 -3.99 4.03
CA ASP A 169 17.14 -5.36 4.52
C ASP A 169 16.27 -6.10 3.51
N GLN A 170 16.93 -6.53 2.42
CA GLN A 170 16.28 -7.29 1.35
C GLN A 170 15.47 -8.42 2.00
N TRP A 171 14.19 -8.50 1.65
CA TRP A 171 13.25 -9.55 2.10
C TRP A 171 12.60 -9.37 3.48
N VAL A 172 12.70 -8.21 4.11
CA VAL A 172 11.93 -7.91 5.32
C VAL A 172 10.72 -7.04 4.97
N ARG A 173 9.53 -7.39 5.44
CA ARG A 173 8.32 -6.52 5.38
C ARG A 173 8.05 -5.80 6.69
N ARG A 174 8.63 -6.30 7.78
CA ARG A 174 8.50 -5.72 9.12
C ARG A 174 9.86 -5.31 9.68
N LYS A 175 10.09 -4.01 9.78
CA LYS A 175 11.28 -3.45 10.44
C LYS A 175 10.96 -3.08 11.89
N ASP A 176 11.84 -3.44 12.84
CA ASP A 176 11.77 -2.90 14.21
C ASP A 176 12.36 -1.49 14.21
N TRP A 177 11.48 -0.50 14.18
CA TRP A 177 11.86 0.90 14.04
C TRP A 177 12.55 1.49 15.28
N ARG A 178 12.52 0.80 16.42
CA ARG A 178 13.31 1.20 17.61
C ARG A 178 14.81 1.10 17.34
N VAL A 179 15.22 0.24 16.41
CA VAL A 179 16.63 0.07 16.03
C VAL A 179 17.09 1.19 15.10
N ASP A 180 16.18 1.78 14.31
CA ASP A 180 16.42 2.91 13.41
C ASP A 180 16.01 4.23 14.11
N ASN A 181 16.81 4.63 15.10
CA ASN A 181 16.47 5.58 16.17
C ASN A 181 16.10 7.02 15.70
N ARG A 182 16.33 7.39 14.44
CA ARG A 182 16.22 8.81 14.02
C ARG A 182 14.80 9.36 14.03
N PHE A 183 13.82 8.60 13.53
CA PHE A 183 12.43 9.06 13.45
C PHE A 183 11.69 8.83 14.77
N TYR A 184 11.93 7.69 15.41
CA TYR A 184 11.33 7.35 16.69
C TYR A 184 11.72 8.33 17.81
N SER A 185 13.01 8.68 17.95
CA SER A 185 13.45 9.69 18.93
C SER A 185 12.76 11.03 18.70
N ARG A 186 12.79 11.54 17.46
CA ARG A 186 12.15 12.84 17.12
C ARG A 186 10.65 12.86 17.39
N PHE A 187 9.98 11.74 17.18
CA PHE A 187 8.57 11.59 17.54
C PHE A 187 8.34 11.75 19.04
N LYS A 188 9.13 11.05 19.89
CA LYS A 188 9.05 11.18 21.35
C LYS A 188 9.41 12.58 21.83
N ASP A 189 10.46 13.18 21.27
CA ASP A 189 10.92 14.54 21.62
C ASP A 189 9.81 15.58 21.37
N ARG A 190 9.04 15.43 20.28
CA ARG A 190 7.95 16.33 19.92
C ARG A 190 6.62 16.06 20.64
N LEU A 191 6.47 14.90 21.28
CA LEU A 191 5.20 14.49 21.91
C LEU A 191 4.74 15.50 22.97
N ASN A 192 5.65 15.96 23.82
CA ASN A 192 5.34 16.92 24.87
C ASN A 192 4.90 18.28 24.30
N ALA A 193 5.54 18.75 23.22
CA ALA A 193 5.14 19.98 22.55
C ALA A 193 3.72 19.86 21.98
N VAL A 194 3.39 18.74 21.33
CA VAL A 194 2.03 18.47 20.81
C VAL A 194 1.00 18.47 21.93
N LYS A 195 1.28 17.80 23.05
CA LYS A 195 0.39 17.77 24.23
C LYS A 195 0.14 19.17 24.80
N ARG A 196 1.18 20.02 24.89
CA ARG A 196 1.05 21.40 25.39
C ARG A 196 0.19 22.26 24.45
N SER A 197 0.39 22.14 23.14
CA SER A 197 -0.37 22.88 22.14
C SER A 197 -1.82 22.38 21.99
N ASN A 198 -2.11 21.16 22.43
CA ASN A 198 -3.44 20.55 22.31
C ASN A 198 -3.95 20.03 23.66
N PRO A 199 -4.44 20.89 24.57
CA PRO A 199 -4.89 20.48 25.90
C PRO A 199 -5.98 19.40 25.92
N SER A 200 -6.75 19.27 24.83
CA SER A 200 -7.79 18.25 24.63
C SER A 200 -7.26 16.92 24.09
N TRP A 201 -5.95 16.70 23.99
CA TRP A 201 -5.37 15.48 23.41
C TRP A 201 -5.89 14.18 24.06
N ARG A 202 -6.34 14.23 25.33
CA ARG A 202 -6.92 13.06 26.01
C ARG A 202 -8.30 12.65 25.49
N SER A 203 -9.06 13.58 24.90
CA SER A 203 -10.34 13.25 24.26
C SER A 203 -10.18 12.72 22.84
N ASP A 204 -9.03 12.99 22.21
CA ASP A 204 -8.67 12.47 20.89
C ASP A 204 -7.16 12.21 20.83
N LEU A 205 -6.77 10.97 21.10
CA LEU A 205 -5.37 10.57 21.11
C LEU A 205 -4.72 10.63 19.73
N ASN A 206 -5.49 10.64 18.64
CA ASN A 206 -4.95 10.72 17.28
C ASN A 206 -4.23 12.03 17.03
N ILE A 207 -4.56 13.10 17.76
CA ILE A 207 -3.85 14.38 17.74
C ILE A 207 -2.35 14.18 18.02
N LEU A 208 -1.99 13.22 18.88
CA LEU A 208 -0.58 12.94 19.21
C LEU A 208 0.24 12.44 18.00
N VAL A 209 -0.44 11.95 16.96
CA VAL A 209 0.15 11.53 15.69
C VAL A 209 -0.05 12.62 14.63
N LYS A 210 -1.29 13.09 14.43
CA LYS A 210 -1.62 14.06 13.38
C LYS A 210 -0.89 15.39 13.55
N GLU A 211 -0.82 15.92 14.77
CA GLU A 211 -0.12 17.18 15.06
C GLU A 211 1.39 16.99 15.26
N ASN A 212 1.87 15.74 15.26
CA ASN A 212 3.30 15.45 15.38
C ASN A 212 3.92 15.28 14.00
N THR A 213 4.60 16.33 13.51
CA THR A 213 5.27 16.31 12.20
C THR A 213 6.24 15.14 12.04
N ALA A 214 6.93 14.72 13.10
CA ALA A 214 7.85 13.59 13.04
C ALA A 214 7.09 12.26 12.90
N ALA A 215 5.93 12.12 13.54
CA ALA A 215 5.04 10.98 13.33
C ALA A 215 4.48 10.94 11.91
N ARG A 216 4.07 12.09 11.35
CA ARG A 216 3.62 12.19 9.94
C ARG A 216 4.71 11.79 8.95
N SER A 217 5.92 12.32 9.09
CA SER A 217 7.06 11.91 8.26
C SER A 217 7.37 10.42 8.41
N PHE A 218 7.25 9.90 9.63
CA PHE A 218 7.43 8.48 9.89
C PHE A 218 6.35 7.61 9.24
N LEU A 219 5.08 8.01 9.31
CA LEU A 219 3.98 7.35 8.61
C LEU A 219 4.22 7.30 7.09
N HIS A 220 4.71 8.39 6.50
CA HIS A 220 5.07 8.42 5.10
C HIS A 220 6.23 7.45 4.80
N LEU A 221 7.24 7.37 5.68
CA LEU A 221 8.36 6.45 5.56
C LEU A 221 7.94 4.98 5.65
N VAL A 222 7.02 4.62 6.55
CA VAL A 222 6.53 3.24 6.65
C VAL A 222 5.63 2.87 5.47
N SER A 223 5.05 3.87 4.79
CA SER A 223 4.25 3.67 3.59
C SER A 223 5.11 3.26 2.39
N ARG A 224 4.90 2.03 1.91
CA ARG A 224 5.67 1.38 0.85
C ARG A 224 5.03 1.51 -0.52
N SER A 225 3.73 1.76 -0.57
CA SER A 225 3.03 2.03 -1.80
C SER A 225 1.86 2.95 -1.54
N TYR A 226 1.18 3.31 -2.61
CA TYR A 226 0.03 4.19 -2.57
C TYR A 226 -0.83 3.96 -3.81
N ILE A 227 -2.13 4.21 -3.69
CA ILE A 227 -3.13 3.89 -4.71
C ILE A 227 -4.17 5.01 -4.77
N LEU A 228 -4.60 5.35 -5.98
CA LEU A 228 -5.75 6.22 -6.22
C LEU A 228 -6.99 5.36 -6.44
N ILE A 229 -8.06 5.65 -5.71
CA ILE A 229 -9.34 4.94 -5.85
C ILE A 229 -10.37 5.90 -6.42
N ALA A 230 -10.94 5.51 -7.55
CA ALA A 230 -12.15 6.08 -8.13
C ALA A 230 -13.37 5.25 -7.70
N ASP A 231 -13.94 5.65 -6.57
CA ASP A 231 -15.20 5.10 -6.09
C ASP A 231 -16.38 6.00 -6.47
N LYS A 232 -17.56 5.70 -5.94
CA LYS A 232 -18.76 6.47 -6.23
C LYS A 232 -18.60 7.97 -5.91
N GLU A 233 -17.96 8.30 -4.79
CA GLU A 233 -17.76 9.69 -4.36
C GLU A 233 -16.83 10.44 -5.33
N THR A 234 -15.85 9.77 -5.93
CA THR A 234 -14.99 10.37 -6.95
C THR A 234 -15.77 10.86 -8.17
N PHE A 235 -16.77 10.10 -8.62
CA PHE A 235 -17.60 10.52 -9.74
C PHE A 235 -18.62 11.61 -9.36
N GLU A 236 -18.92 11.78 -8.06
CA GLU A 236 -19.83 12.81 -7.55
C GLU A 236 -19.11 14.13 -7.22
N THR A 237 -17.83 14.08 -6.85
CA THR A 237 -17.08 15.21 -6.28
C THR A 237 -15.81 15.56 -7.04
N ASP A 238 -15.40 14.72 -7.99
CA ASP A 238 -14.10 14.79 -8.69
C ASP A 238 -12.87 14.50 -7.81
N HIS A 239 -13.07 14.07 -6.56
CA HIS A 239 -11.98 13.76 -5.64
C HIS A 239 -11.73 12.25 -5.53
N PHE A 240 -10.52 11.83 -5.89
CA PHE A 240 -10.05 10.46 -5.69
C PHE A 240 -9.73 10.23 -4.22
N LEU A 241 -9.98 9.02 -3.73
CA LEU A 241 -9.37 8.62 -2.47
C LEU A 241 -7.93 8.21 -2.75
N LEU A 242 -6.97 8.94 -2.20
CA LEU A 242 -5.56 8.56 -2.20
C LEU A 242 -5.26 7.83 -0.89
N ALA A 243 -4.83 6.57 -0.99
CA ALA A 243 -4.49 5.75 0.16
C ALA A 243 -3.02 5.33 0.13
N TYR A 244 -2.31 5.56 1.23
CA TYR A 244 -0.95 5.07 1.46
C TYR A 244 -0.98 3.75 2.22
N LEU A 245 -0.12 2.82 1.84
CA LEU A 245 -0.11 1.46 2.35
C LEU A 245 1.27 1.08 2.89
N ASP A 246 1.29 0.36 4.00
CA ASP A 246 2.51 -0.30 4.48
C ASP A 246 2.83 -1.58 3.68
N ALA A 247 3.94 -2.25 4.04
CA ALA A 247 4.38 -3.49 3.37
C ALA A 247 3.42 -4.68 3.52
N ARG A 248 2.39 -4.57 4.37
CA ARG A 248 1.34 -5.59 4.59
C ARG A 248 0.01 -5.19 3.96
N GLY A 249 -0.05 -4.02 3.31
CA GLY A 249 -1.27 -3.50 2.68
C GLY A 249 -2.24 -2.87 3.66
N ARG A 250 -1.80 -2.55 4.89
CA ARG A 250 -2.58 -1.77 5.84
C ARG A 250 -2.50 -0.30 5.45
N VAL A 251 -3.64 0.38 5.50
CA VAL A 251 -3.68 1.83 5.25
C VAL A 251 -2.92 2.52 6.37
N THR A 252 -1.96 3.37 6.02
CA THR A 252 -1.24 4.22 6.98
C THR A 252 -1.97 5.56 7.11
N MET A 253 -2.20 6.21 5.98
CA MET A 253 -2.93 7.46 5.81
C MET A 253 -3.78 7.39 4.55
N GLN A 254 -4.92 8.06 4.55
CA GLN A 254 -5.73 8.24 3.35
C GLN A 254 -6.47 9.59 3.37
N GLY A 255 -6.76 10.13 2.20
CA GLY A 255 -7.47 11.40 2.06
C GLY A 255 -8.05 11.59 0.67
N ARG A 256 -9.05 12.46 0.55
CA ARG A 256 -9.65 12.83 -0.74
C ARG A 256 -8.81 13.92 -1.39
N ILE A 257 -8.40 13.71 -2.63
CA ILE A 257 -7.65 14.70 -3.41
C ILE A 257 -8.30 14.91 -4.77
N LEU A 258 -8.31 16.15 -5.23
CA LEU A 258 -8.57 16.44 -6.63
C LEU A 258 -7.40 15.92 -7.46
N VAL A 259 -7.67 15.24 -8.57
CA VAL A 259 -6.61 14.78 -9.49
C VAL A 259 -6.87 15.33 -10.87
N ASP A 260 -6.05 16.30 -11.25
CA ASP A 260 -5.87 16.81 -12.61
C ASP A 260 -4.43 16.52 -13.09
N GLU A 261 -4.05 17.07 -14.24
CA GLU A 261 -2.73 16.88 -14.84
C GLU A 261 -1.58 17.27 -13.91
N ASP A 262 -1.66 18.49 -13.36
CA ASP A 262 -0.63 19.05 -12.49
C ASP A 262 -0.56 18.25 -11.19
N ARG A 263 -1.70 17.90 -10.58
CA ARG A 263 -1.71 17.20 -9.30
C ARG A 263 -1.26 15.75 -9.43
N LEU A 264 -1.63 15.02 -10.49
CA LEU A 264 -1.15 13.65 -10.70
C LEU A 264 0.38 13.64 -10.84
N THR A 265 0.93 14.57 -11.63
CA THR A 265 2.37 14.74 -11.79
C THR A 265 3.03 15.04 -10.43
N GLN A 266 2.45 15.95 -9.67
CA GLN A 266 2.97 16.35 -8.36
C GLN A 266 2.94 15.20 -7.34
N VAL A 267 1.89 14.38 -7.31
CA VAL A 267 1.81 13.18 -6.44
C VAL A 267 2.95 12.21 -6.76
N SER A 268 3.25 11.99 -8.04
CA SER A 268 4.37 11.14 -8.47
C SER A 268 5.73 11.75 -8.07
N LEU A 269 5.88 13.08 -8.19
CA LEU A 269 7.11 13.78 -7.76
C LEU A 269 7.30 13.75 -6.24
N GLU A 270 6.23 13.94 -5.45
CA GLU A 270 6.25 13.83 -4.00
C GLU A 270 6.73 12.45 -3.57
N ARG A 271 6.23 11.40 -4.23
CA ARG A 271 6.71 10.03 -4.01
C ARG A 271 8.21 9.90 -4.33
N PHE A 272 8.64 10.40 -5.48
CA PHE A 272 10.04 10.34 -5.91
C PHE A 272 10.98 11.07 -4.92
N GLN A 273 10.55 12.22 -4.40
CA GLN A 273 11.30 13.04 -3.46
C GLN A 273 11.16 12.58 -2.00
N ALA A 274 10.38 11.52 -1.75
CA ALA A 274 10.03 11.02 -0.42
C ALA A 274 9.38 12.10 0.48
N ILE A 275 8.62 13.00 -0.11
CA ILE A 275 7.88 14.07 0.58
C ILE A 275 6.43 13.62 0.80
N PRO A 276 5.88 13.73 2.02
CA PRO A 276 4.48 13.43 2.26
C PRO A 276 3.56 14.46 1.57
N PRO A 277 2.52 14.06 0.81
CA PRO A 277 1.50 14.98 0.33
C PRO A 277 0.75 15.60 1.51
N MET A 278 0.78 16.93 1.62
CA MET A 278 0.18 17.62 2.77
C MET A 278 -1.34 17.40 2.84
N GLU A 279 -2.08 17.33 1.73
CA GLU A 279 -3.54 17.18 1.81
C GLU A 279 -3.94 15.85 2.47
N VAL A 280 -3.15 14.78 2.25
CA VAL A 280 -3.40 13.48 2.90
C VAL A 280 -2.82 13.44 4.30
N PHE A 281 -1.60 13.94 4.49
CA PHE A 281 -0.90 13.78 5.78
C PHE A 281 -1.31 14.82 6.83
N ASP A 282 -1.90 15.94 6.44
CA ASP A 282 -2.35 17.01 7.35
C ASP A 282 -3.87 16.92 7.55
N GLU A 283 -4.64 16.81 6.48
CA GLU A 283 -6.10 16.85 6.53
C GLU A 283 -6.75 15.45 6.53
N GLY A 284 -6.04 14.45 6.02
CA GLY A 284 -6.54 13.08 5.91
C GLY A 284 -6.67 12.32 7.23
N GLU A 285 -6.96 11.03 7.10
CA GLU A 285 -7.27 10.12 8.19
C GLU A 285 -6.21 9.04 8.34
N LEU A 286 -5.93 8.68 9.60
CA LEU A 286 -5.13 7.51 9.93
C LEU A 286 -5.89 6.25 9.52
N GLY A 287 -5.17 5.27 8.97
CA GLY A 287 -5.77 3.95 8.79
C GLY A 287 -6.09 3.29 10.14
N PRO A 288 -7.05 2.34 10.19
CA PRO A 288 -7.55 1.77 11.44
C PRO A 288 -6.47 1.13 12.32
N ASP A 289 -5.43 0.56 11.72
CA ASP A 289 -4.31 -0.06 12.44
C ASP A 289 -3.33 0.97 13.03
N TYR A 290 -3.43 2.23 12.63
CA TYR A 290 -2.55 3.34 13.04
C TYR A 290 -3.25 4.37 13.95
N VAL A 291 -4.56 4.21 14.19
CA VAL A 291 -5.31 4.97 15.18
C VAL A 291 -4.77 4.67 16.59
N VAL A 292 -4.56 5.72 17.38
CA VAL A 292 -4.08 5.60 18.75
C VAL A 292 -5.26 5.24 19.66
N ALA A 293 -5.32 3.99 20.09
CA ALA A 293 -6.38 3.50 20.96
C ALA A 293 -5.80 2.53 22.00
N ALA A 294 -6.17 2.72 23.27
CA ALA A 294 -5.71 1.86 24.35
C ALA A 294 -6.06 0.38 24.08
N GLY A 295 -5.04 -0.44 23.79
CA GLY A 295 -5.19 -1.86 23.55
C GLY A 295 -5.32 -2.28 22.08
N ASN A 296 -5.17 -1.36 21.12
CA ASN A 296 -4.95 -1.75 19.73
C ASN A 296 -3.58 -2.45 19.59
N ALA A 297 -3.43 -3.30 18.57
CA ALA A 297 -2.19 -4.02 18.31
C ALA A 297 -1.26 -3.24 17.36
N GLY A 298 -1.82 -2.50 16.40
CA GLY A 298 -1.05 -1.79 15.37
C GLY A 298 -0.36 -0.50 15.85
N ASP A 299 -0.93 0.20 16.82
CA ASP A 299 -0.33 1.40 17.44
C ASP A 299 0.94 1.06 18.25
N ARG A 300 0.96 -0.12 18.89
CA ARG A 300 2.12 -0.64 19.64
C ARG A 300 3.29 -1.03 18.73
N GLU A 301 3.02 -1.47 17.50
CA GLU A 301 4.04 -1.91 16.56
C GLU A 301 4.79 -0.74 15.90
N VAL A 302 4.16 0.43 15.81
CA VAL A 302 4.65 1.56 15.02
C VAL A 302 5.17 2.67 15.93
N TYR A 303 4.37 3.07 16.92
CA TYR A 303 4.69 4.20 17.79
C TYR A 303 5.30 3.78 19.13
N TYR A 304 5.23 2.48 19.48
CA TYR A 304 5.72 1.94 20.75
C TYR A 304 5.32 2.83 21.94
N TRP A 305 4.03 3.15 22.02
CA TRP A 305 3.47 3.95 23.10
C TRP A 305 3.77 3.31 24.45
N THR A 306 4.34 4.08 25.38
CA THR A 306 4.40 3.71 26.78
C THR A 306 3.13 4.18 27.49
N ARG A 307 2.96 3.74 28.73
CA ARG A 307 1.84 4.19 29.55
C ARG A 307 1.95 5.69 29.86
N GLU A 308 3.16 6.13 30.17
CA GLU A 308 3.50 7.53 30.46
C GLU A 308 3.18 8.43 29.25
N ASP A 309 3.46 7.96 28.02
CA ASP A 309 3.13 8.72 26.81
C ASP A 309 1.64 9.01 26.66
N LEU A 310 0.77 8.13 27.17
CA LEU A 310 -0.68 8.23 27.01
C LEU A 310 -1.41 8.77 28.25
N GLU A 311 -0.74 8.80 29.41
CA GLU A 311 -1.35 9.20 30.68
C GLU A 311 -0.75 10.50 31.25
N ASP A 312 0.57 10.70 31.12
CA ASP A 312 1.26 11.79 31.81
C ASP A 312 1.10 13.13 31.09
N ASP A 313 0.97 14.18 31.90
CA ASP A 313 1.05 15.56 31.42
C ASP A 313 2.47 15.89 30.95
N PRO A 314 2.61 16.69 29.88
CA PRO A 314 3.93 17.14 29.46
C PRO A 314 4.58 17.96 30.58
N PRO A 315 5.89 17.82 30.83
CA PRO A 315 6.59 18.72 31.74
C PRO A 315 6.43 20.18 31.25
N PRO A 316 6.53 21.17 32.17
CA PRO A 316 6.58 22.58 31.80
C PRO A 316 7.56 22.76 30.64
N GLY A 317 7.17 23.54 29.63
CA GLY A 317 8.10 23.85 28.55
C GLY A 317 9.28 24.63 29.11
N ASP A 318 10.48 24.33 28.64
CA ASP A 318 11.57 25.30 28.74
C ASP A 318 11.09 26.53 27.96
N GLU A 319 11.06 27.69 28.64
CA GLU A 319 10.86 28.96 27.97
C GLU A 319 12.08 29.17 27.05
N ASP A 320 11.79 29.28 25.75
CA ASP A 320 12.68 29.68 24.65
C ASP A 320 13.66 28.62 24.09
N GLU A 321 13.47 28.29 22.81
CA GLU A 321 14.47 28.49 21.75
C GLU A 321 13.73 28.50 20.41
N ASP A 322 13.55 29.71 19.86
CA ASP A 322 12.95 30.03 18.55
C ASP A 322 13.63 29.35 17.36
#